data_AF-A0A2V5SCL8-F1
#
_entry.id   AF-A0A2V5SCL8-F1
#
_cell.length_a   1.000
_cell.length_b   1.000
_cell.length_c   1.000
_cell.angle_alpha   90.00
_cell.angle_beta   90.00
_cell.angle_gamma   90.00
#
_symmetry.space_group_name_H-M   'P 1'
#
loop_
_entity.id
_entity.type
_entity.pdbx_description
1 polymer ?
#
loop_
_entity_poly.entity_id
_entity_poly.type
_entity_poly.pdbx_seq_one_letter_code
_entity_poly.pdbx_strand_id
1 'polypeptide(L)' 'MKAFQALATHAAESIQRTNLCDSDFRVLEALLHKGPLPVNTIGPKVWLTPGSISVAVDRLVKKALVS' A
#
# COMPACT_ATOMS: atom_id res chain seq x y z
N MET A 1 -3.19 20.51 10.49
CA MET A 1 -3.48 19.10 10.84
C MET A 1 -4.93 18.74 10.50
N LYS A 2 -5.30 18.67 9.21
CA LYS A 2 -6.65 18.27 8.76
C LYS A 2 -6.64 16.98 7.91
N ALA A 3 -5.54 16.72 7.21
CA ALA A 3 -5.38 15.53 6.38
C ALA A 3 -5.41 14.22 7.19
N PHE A 4 -4.83 14.22 8.40
CA PHE A 4 -4.72 13.02 9.23
C PHE A 4 -6.08 12.51 9.76
N GLN A 5 -7.00 13.44 10.06
CA GLN A 5 -8.30 13.10 10.65
C GLN A 5 -9.29 12.60 9.58
N ALA A 6 -9.24 13.16 8.36
CA ALA A 6 -10.00 12.63 7.23
C ALA A 6 -9.49 11.25 6.79
N LEU A 7 -8.16 11.02 6.82
CA LEU A 7 -7.57 9.72 6.50
C LEU A 7 -7.97 8.63 7.52
N ALA A 8 -8.05 8.97 8.81
CA ALA A 8 -8.40 8.03 9.87
C ALA A 8 -9.87 7.57 9.81
N THR A 9 -10.80 8.48 9.55
CA THR A 9 -12.23 8.15 9.44
C THR A 9 -12.53 7.35 8.16
N HIS A 10 -11.83 7.64 7.06
CA HIS A 10 -11.93 6.85 5.82
C HIS A 10 -11.20 5.49 5.92
N ALA A 11 -10.10 5.43 6.66
CA ALA A 11 -9.39 4.18 6.94
C ALA A 11 -10.23 3.21 7.78
N ALA A 12 -11.01 3.71 8.76
CA ALA A 12 -11.89 2.89 9.58
C ALA A 12 -13.00 2.20 8.77
N GLU A 13 -13.58 2.88 7.76
CA GLU A 13 -14.57 2.29 6.84
C GLU A 13 -13.93 1.41 5.76
N SER A 14 -12.69 1.69 5.37
CA SER A 14 -11.95 0.94 4.34
C SER A 14 -11.37 -0.38 4.87
N ILE A 15 -10.94 -0.42 6.14
CA ILE A 15 -10.33 -1.58 6.80
C ILE A 15 -11.30 -2.78 6.91
N GLN A 16 -12.60 -2.55 7.05
CA GLN A 16 -13.61 -3.63 7.07
C GLN A 16 -13.86 -4.30 5.70
N ARG A 17 -13.25 -3.79 4.61
CA ARG A 17 -13.55 -4.17 3.22
C ARG A 17 -12.32 -4.62 2.39
N THR A 18 -11.17 -4.75 3.03
CA THR A 18 -9.87 -4.53 2.34
C THR A 18 -9.53 -5.51 1.23
N ASN A 19 -10.01 -6.77 1.24
CA ASN A 19 -9.80 -7.76 0.17
C ASN A 19 -8.36 -7.69 -0.40
N LEU A 20 -7.38 -7.56 0.52
CA LEU A 20 -5.96 -7.39 0.22
C LEU A 20 -5.36 -8.77 0.06
N CYS A 21 -4.51 -8.93 -0.96
CA CYS A 21 -3.70 -10.13 -1.08
C CYS A 21 -2.37 -9.97 -0.32
N ASP A 22 -1.69 -11.09 -0.05
CA ASP A 22 -0.39 -11.12 0.65
C ASP A 22 0.61 -10.10 0.06
N SER A 23 0.66 -9.98 -1.26
CA SER A 23 1.54 -9.04 -1.96
C SER A 23 1.22 -7.58 -1.63
N ASP A 24 -0.06 -7.23 -1.56
CA ASP A 24 -0.50 -5.86 -1.27
C ASP A 24 -0.16 -5.51 0.19
N PHE A 25 -0.33 -6.47 1.12
CA PHE A 25 0.03 -6.31 2.53
C PHE A 25 1.53 -6.06 2.71
N ARG A 26 2.38 -6.86 2.05
CA ARG A 26 3.84 -6.73 2.16
C ARG A 26 4.34 -5.37 1.64
N VAL A 27 3.73 -4.84 0.59
CA VAL A 27 4.03 -3.49 0.09
C VAL A 27 3.68 -2.41 1.11
N LEU A 28 2.49 -2.50 1.72
CA LEU A 28 2.07 -1.57 2.78
C LEU A 28 2.97 -1.67 4.01
N GLU A 29 3.38 -2.88 4.41
CA GLU A 29 4.28 -3.10 5.53
C GLU A 29 5.66 -2.47 5.27
N ALA A 30 6.19 -2.62 4.05
CA ALA A 30 7.45 -2.00 3.66
C ALA A 30 7.38 -0.46 3.76
N LEU A 31 6.29 0.13 3.29
CA LEU A 31 6.05 1.58 3.37
C LEU A 31 5.84 2.07 4.81
N LEU A 32 5.14 1.28 5.63
CA LEU A 32 4.91 1.61 7.03
C LEU A 32 6.22 1.63 7.85
N HIS A 33 7.09 0.64 7.64
CA HIS A 33 8.34 0.52 8.41
C HIS A 33 9.51 1.34 7.86
N LYS A 34 9.54 1.62 6.55
CA LYS A 34 10.67 2.31 5.91
C LYS A 34 10.33 3.72 5.42
N GLY A 35 9.06 4.13 5.50
CA GLY A 35 8.59 5.38 4.94
C GLY A 35 8.42 5.32 3.42
N PRO A 36 8.28 6.48 2.75
CA PRO A 36 8.12 6.57 1.30
C PRO A 36 9.31 5.94 0.57
N LEU A 37 9.03 4.97 -0.28
CA LEU A 37 10.03 4.28 -1.09
C LEU A 37 9.56 4.21 -2.55
N PRO A 38 10.48 4.31 -3.52
CA PRO A 38 10.13 4.08 -4.91
C PRO A 38 9.84 2.59 -5.16
N VAL A 39 8.90 2.31 -6.08
CA VAL A 39 8.38 0.97 -6.39
C VAL A 39 9.49 -0.04 -6.72
N ASN A 40 10.51 0.40 -7.48
CA ASN A 40 11.67 -0.42 -7.84
C ASN A 40 12.48 -0.90 -6.63
N THR A 41 12.41 -0.18 -5.51
CA THR A 41 13.12 -0.50 -4.26
C THR A 41 12.27 -1.37 -3.36
N ILE A 42 10.95 -1.25 -3.43
CA ILE A 42 10.01 -2.08 -2.68
C ILE A 42 10.03 -3.52 -3.20
N GLY A 43 9.93 -3.72 -4.52
CA GLY A 43 9.83 -5.04 -5.16
C GLY A 43 10.81 -6.09 -4.60
N PRO A 44 12.14 -5.83 -4.60
CA PRO A 44 13.12 -6.74 -4.02
C PRO A 44 12.96 -6.99 -2.51
N LYS A 45 12.52 -5.98 -1.74
CA LYS A 45 12.31 -6.09 -0.28
C LYS A 45 11.10 -6.96 0.06
N VAL A 46 10.12 -7.02 -0.83
CA VAL A 46 8.89 -7.80 -0.67
C VAL A 46 8.81 -8.99 -1.64
N TRP A 47 9.95 -9.45 -2.15
CA TRP A 47 10.07 -10.61 -3.06
C TRP A 47 9.04 -10.61 -4.22
N LEU A 48 8.81 -9.44 -4.81
CA LEU A 48 7.97 -9.29 -6.00
C LEU A 48 8.85 -8.96 -7.20
N THR A 49 8.52 -9.60 -8.34
CA THR A 49 9.11 -9.24 -9.63
C THR A 49 8.66 -7.83 -10.05
N PRO A 50 9.38 -7.15 -10.97
CA PRO A 50 8.97 -5.84 -11.47
C PRO A 50 7.54 -5.80 -12.04
N GLY A 51 7.07 -6.88 -12.67
CA GLY A 51 5.68 -6.97 -13.14
C GLY A 51 4.69 -7.13 -12.00
N SER A 52 4.99 -8.02 -11.04
CA SER A 52 4.10 -8.29 -9.90
C SER A 52 3.98 -7.10 -8.94
N ILE A 53 5.07 -6.35 -8.71
CA ILE A 53 5.03 -5.16 -7.86
C ILE A 53 4.18 -4.06 -8.49
N SER A 54 4.29 -3.83 -9.80
CA SER A 54 3.45 -2.83 -10.50
C SER A 54 1.97 -3.15 -10.35
N VAL A 55 1.57 -4.43 -10.51
CA VAL A 55 0.17 -4.84 -10.33
C VAL A 55 -0.29 -4.66 -8.88
N ALA A 56 0.56 -4.97 -7.89
CA ALA A 56 0.23 -4.77 -6.49
C ALA A 56 0.06 -3.28 -6.15
N VAL A 57 0.97 -2.44 -6.64
CA VAL A 57 0.90 -0.97 -6.47
C VAL A 57 -0.35 -0.42 -7.15
N ASP A 58 -0.66 -0.83 -8.38
CA ASP A 58 -1.88 -0.41 -9.09
C ASP A 58 -3.15 -0.76 -8.31
N ARG A 59 -3.22 -1.95 -7.70
CA ARG A 59 -4.34 -2.33 -6.83
C ARG A 59 -4.43 -1.44 -5.59
N LEU A 60 -3.30 -1.12 -4.98
CA LEU A 60 -3.23 -0.25 -3.80
C LEU A 60 -3.60 1.21 -4.14
N VAL A 61 -3.18 1.73 -5.30
CA VAL A 61 -3.57 3.06 -5.81
C VAL A 61 -5.08 3.11 -6.06
N LYS A 62 -5.65 2.09 -6.72
CA LYS A 62 -7.11 1.98 -6.93
C LYS A 62 -7.90 1.95 -5.63
N LYS A 63 -7.29 1.45 -4.55
CA LYS A 63 -7.86 1.44 -3.19
C LYS A 63 -7.55 2.72 -2.39
N ALA A 64 -6.87 3.70 -2.99
CA ALA A 64 -6.42 4.95 -2.37
C ALA A 64 -5.53 4.74 -1.12
N LEU A 65 -4.75 3.64 -1.11
CA LEU A 65 -3.84 3.30 0.00
C LEU A 65 -2.40 3.79 -0.21
N VAL A 66 -2.01 4.04 -1.46
CA VAL A 66 -0.70 4.58 -1.87
C VAL A 66 -0.88 5.59 -3.01
N SER A 67 0.07 6.50 -3.21
CA SER A 67 0.04 7.59 -4.21
C SER A 67 1.34 7.71 -4.97
#